data_AF-A0A2D6MDN2-F1
#
_entry.id   AF-A0A2D6MDN2-F1
#
_cell.length_a   1.000
_cell.length_b   1.000
_cell.length_c   1.000
_cell.angle_alpha   90.00
_cell.angle_beta   90.00
_cell.angle_gamma   90.00
#
_symmetry.space_group_name_H-M   'P 1'
#
loop_
_entity.id
_entity.type
_entity.pdbx_description
1 polymer ?
#
loop_
_entity_poly.entity_id
_entity_poly.type
_entity_poly.pdbx_seq_one_letter_code
_entity_poly.pdbx_strand_id
1 'polypeptide(L)' 'MKVGNLVRCTWQPGCSHIENGAAVQMPHYIKDELGIIVWQHKHYYRVLFPQLGYEHDLSKNAFEVINESG' A
#
# COMPACT_ATOMS: atom_id res chain seq x y z
N MET A 1 13.37 1.87 -3.49
CA MET A 1 12.11 2.29 -2.85
C MET A 1 12.45 3.26 -1.75
N LYS A 2 11.84 4.43 -1.78
CA LYS A 2 11.92 5.46 -0.76
C LYS A 2 10.59 6.21 -0.70
N VAL A 3 10.39 6.98 0.35
CA VAL A 3 9.27 7.93 0.43
C VAL A 3 9.25 8.82 -0.83
N GLY A 4 8.05 9.03 -1.37
CA GLY A 4 7.79 9.78 -2.61
C GLY A 4 7.84 8.93 -3.89
N ASN A 5 8.23 7.65 -3.85
CA ASN A 5 8.12 6.80 -5.03
C ASN A 5 6.64 6.48 -5.34
N LEU A 6 6.30 6.59 -6.63
CA LEU A 6 5.05 6.08 -7.19
C LEU A 6 5.12 4.55 -7.28
N VAL A 7 4.05 3.89 -6.82
CA VAL A 7 3.94 2.44 -6.81
C VAL A 7 2.59 2.00 -7.35
N ARG A 8 2.52 0.79 -7.90
CA ARG A 8 1.26 0.09 -8.20
C ARG A 8 1.11 -1.09 -7.26
N CYS A 9 -0.04 -1.20 -6.60
CA CYS A 9 -0.33 -2.35 -5.77
C CYS A 9 -0.66 -3.57 -6.65
N THR A 10 0.00 -4.70 -6.42
CA THR A 10 -0.13 -5.91 -7.25
C THR A 10 -0.93 -7.01 -6.57
N TRP A 11 -1.26 -6.84 -5.28
CA TRP A 11 -1.96 -7.82 -4.46
C TRP A 11 -3.00 -7.14 -3.58
N GLN A 12 -4.21 -7.71 -3.52
CA GLN A 12 -5.28 -7.24 -2.64
C GLN A 12 -5.12 -7.85 -1.24
N PRO A 13 -4.93 -7.03 -0.19
CA PRO A 13 -4.99 -7.52 1.18
C PRO A 13 -6.35 -8.11 1.55
N GLY A 14 -6.32 -9.19 2.33
CA GLY A 14 -7.55 -9.81 2.86
C GLY A 14 -8.16 -9.05 4.04
N CYS A 15 -7.35 -8.29 4.77
CA CYS A 15 -7.76 -7.48 5.92
C CYS A 15 -6.93 -6.20 6.01
N SER A 16 -7.47 -5.15 6.64
CA SER A 16 -6.79 -3.87 6.82
C SER A 16 -5.79 -3.90 7.97
N HIS A 17 -6.15 -4.57 9.07
CA HIS A 17 -5.32 -4.73 10.27
C HIS A 17 -5.98 -5.77 11.20
N ILE A 18 -5.27 -6.14 12.26
CA ILE A 18 -5.83 -6.90 13.37
C ILE A 18 -6.21 -5.91 14.48
N GLU A 19 -7.48 -5.93 14.87
CA GLU A 19 -8.01 -5.14 15.98
C GLU A 19 -8.67 -6.09 16.99
N ASN A 20 -8.28 -6.03 18.26
CA ASN A 20 -8.82 -6.87 19.32
C ASN A 20 -8.82 -8.39 19.00
N GLY A 21 -7.81 -8.85 18.26
CA GLY A 21 -7.68 -10.26 17.85
C GLY A 21 -8.54 -10.66 16.65
N ALA A 22 -9.30 -9.74 16.06
CA ALA A 22 -10.09 -9.95 14.87
C ALA A 22 -9.46 -9.27 13.64
N ALA A 23 -9.57 -9.92 12.48
CA ALA A 23 -9.18 -9.32 11.22
C ALA A 23 -10.26 -8.32 10.77
N VAL A 24 -9.88 -7.04 10.65
CA VAL A 24 -10.76 -6.00 10.14
C VAL A 24 -10.76 -6.05 8.62
N GLN A 25 -11.95 -6.08 8.01
CA GLN A 25 -12.08 -6.17 6.56
C GLN A 25 -11.48 -4.94 5.85
N MET A 26 -10.90 -5.16 4.68
CA MET A 26 -10.44 -4.05 3.84
C MET A 26 -11.60 -3.12 3.44
N PRO A 27 -11.52 -1.81 3.73
CA PRO A 27 -12.55 -0.86 3.35
C PRO A 27 -12.55 -0.55 1.85
N HIS A 28 -11.42 -0.75 1.17
CA HIS A 28 -11.25 -0.47 -0.25
C HIS A 28 -10.56 -1.62 -0.97
N TYR A 29 -10.91 -1.78 -2.25
CA TYR A 29 -10.12 -2.57 -3.18
C TYR A 29 -8.96 -1.71 -3.69
N ILE A 30 -7.73 -2.16 -3.46
CA ILE A 30 -6.51 -1.40 -3.77
C ILE A 30 -5.60 -2.12 -4.77
N LYS A 31 -5.89 -3.36 -5.18
CA LYS A 31 -5.11 -4.02 -6.23
C LYS A 31 -5.26 -3.25 -7.54
N ASP A 32 -4.15 -3.11 -8.25
CA ASP A 32 -3.96 -2.35 -9.48
C ASP A 32 -4.04 -0.82 -9.31
N GLU A 33 -4.34 -0.33 -8.11
CA GLU A 33 -4.33 1.10 -7.78
C GLU A 33 -2.92 1.67 -7.67
N LEU A 34 -2.82 2.95 -8.01
CA LEU A 34 -1.60 3.74 -7.87
C LEU A 34 -1.53 4.38 -6.49
N GLY A 35 -0.35 4.32 -5.88
CA GLY A 35 -0.09 4.92 -4.60
C GLY A 35 1.28 5.55 -4.49
N ILE A 36 1.50 6.31 -3.42
CA ILE A 36 2.74 6.99 -3.13
C ILE A 36 3.24 6.48 -1.78
N ILE A 37 4.51 6.06 -1.70
CA ILE A 37 5.11 5.72 -0.40
C ILE A 37 5.21 7.00 0.43
N VAL A 38 4.51 7.07 1.56
CA VAL A 38 4.54 8.22 2.48
C VAL A 38 5.38 7.97 3.72
N TRP A 39 5.58 6.69 4.08
CA TRP A 39 6.43 6.31 5.21
C TRP A 39 7.04 4.92 5.01
N GLN A 40 8.18 4.68 5.65
CA GLN A 40 8.93 3.42 5.54
C GLN A 40 9.29 2.88 6.92
N HIS A 41 8.87 1.64 7.19
CA HIS A 41 9.34 0.83 8.30
C HIS A 41 10.40 -0.17 7.84
N LYS A 42 11.05 -0.87 8.79
CA LYS A 42 11.98 -1.96 8.51
C LYS A 42 11.34 -3.12 7.69
N HIS A 43 10.04 -3.34 7.85
CA HIS A 43 9.35 -4.53 7.32
C HIS A 43 8.21 -4.23 6.34
N TYR A 44 7.73 -2.99 6.28
CA TYR A 44 6.59 -2.60 5.45
C TYR A 44 6.69 -1.11 5.07
N TYR A 45 5.85 -0.69 4.14
CA TYR A 45 5.77 0.66 3.61
C TYR A 45 4.35 1.15 3.78
N ARG A 46 4.17 2.38 4.27
CA ARG A 46 2.86 3.02 4.24
C ARG A 46 2.68 3.69 2.89
N VAL A 47 1.62 3.31 2.19
CA VAL A 47 1.29 3.78 0.86
C VAL A 47 -0.02 4.55 0.92
N LEU A 48 0.00 5.80 0.48
CA LEU A 48 -1.19 6.61 0.25
C LEU A 48 -1.74 6.30 -1.13
N PHE A 49 -3.02 5.93 -1.21
CA PHE A 49 -3.80 5.76 -2.43
C PHE A 49 -4.68 7.00 -2.65
N PRO A 50 -4.23 7.99 -3.46
CA PRO A 50 -4.87 9.30 -3.51
C PRO A 50 -6.30 9.26 -4.04
N GLN A 51 -6.60 8.37 -4.98
CA GLN A 51 -7.96 8.22 -5.53
C GLN A 51 -8.97 7.74 -4.48
N LEU A 52 -8.50 7.10 -3.42
CA LEU A 52 -9.31 6.55 -2.34
C LEU A 52 -9.24 7.39 -1.06
N GLY A 53 -8.32 8.37 -0.99
CA GLY A 53 -8.03 9.09 0.25
C GLY A 53 -7.60 8.18 1.41
N TYR A 54 -6.96 7.04 1.09
CA TYR A 54 -6.72 5.94 2.02
C TYR A 54 -5.24 5.59 2.10
N GLU A 55 -4.74 5.33 3.31
CA GLU A 55 -3.37 4.84 3.53
C GLU A 55 -3.40 3.38 3.98
N HIS A 56 -2.45 2.59 3.49
CA HIS A 56 -2.32 1.20 3.89
C HIS A 56 -0.86 0.75 4.01
N ASP A 57 -0.60 -0.10 5.00
CA ASP A 57 0.72 -0.69 5.22
C ASP A 57 0.87 -1.93 4.32
N LEU A 58 1.83 -1.87 3.40
CA LEU A 58 2.10 -2.93 2.45
C LEU A 58 3.49 -3.52 2.63
N SER A 59 3.58 -4.84 2.50
CA SER A 59 4.88 -5.51 2.38
C SER A 59 5.53 -5.17 1.03
N LYS A 60 6.86 -5.27 0.95
CA LYS A 60 7.64 -5.04 -0.28
C LYS A 60 7.13 -5.85 -1.49
N ASN A 61 6.50 -6.99 -1.28
CA ASN A 61 6.07 -7.89 -2.35
C ASN A 61 4.62 -7.62 -2.82
N ALA A 62 3.90 -6.70 -2.17
CA ALA A 62 2.51 -6.39 -2.48
C ALA A 62 2.34 -5.22 -3.47
N PHE A 63 3.45 -4.66 -3.97
CA PHE A 63 3.46 -3.58 -4.94
C PHE A 63 4.75 -3.57 -5.76
N GLU A 64 4.72 -2.87 -6.89
CA GLU A 64 5.87 -2.58 -7.74
C GLU A 64 6.13 -1.07 -7.80
N VAL A 65 7.39 -0.67 -7.92
CA VAL A 65 7.74 0.74 -8.15
C VAL A 65 7.57 1.05 -9.62
N ILE A 66 6.84 2.13 -9.92
CA ILE A 66 6.78 2.68 -11.26
C ILE A 66 7.95 3.64 -11.39
N ASN A 67 9.00 3.20 -12.09
CA ASN A 67 10.06 4.09 -12.53
C ASN A 67 9.62 4.70 -13.87
N GLU A 68 9.39 6.00 -13.89
CA GLU A 68 9.36 6.72 -15.17
C GLU A 68 10.80 6.79 -15.68
N SER A 69 11.17 5.87 -16.57
CA SER A 69 12.36 6.01 -17.40
C SER A 69 12.04 7.03 -18.49
N GLY A 70 12.20 8.32 -18.16
CA GLY A 70 12.17 9.43 -19.10
C GLY A 70 13.55 9.78 -19.62
#